data_AF-A0A0D0G7J3-F1
#
_entry.id   AF-A0A0D0G7J3-F1
#
_cell.length_a   1.000
_cell.length_b   1.000
_cell.length_c   1.000
_cell.angle_alpha   90.00
_cell.angle_beta   90.00
_cell.angle_gamma   90.00
#
_symmetry.space_group_name_H-M   'P 1'
#
loop_
_entity.id
_entity.type
_entity.pdbx_description
1 polymer ?
#
loop_
_entity_poly.entity_id
_entity_poly.type
_entity_poly.pdbx_seq_one_letter_code
_entity_poly.pdbx_strand_id
1 'polypeptide(L)'
;MRQWIDVQRKLLPDLLVIMQKRYEILQHIRLMQPIGRRTLSLNLGISERVLRSEVQFLKEQHLLDITAAGMSITAEGNDVLIQLEDMMREVLGLKELERKIKKKLPVEDVIVVAGDSDQSPWVKREMGRACVSRIKHSLKGNDIVAVTGGTTLAAVAEMMTPDLKYRDVLFVPARGGLGEDVTNQANTICARMAEKAMGHYRLLHVPDQLSAETYQSIIEEPAIREVLELIKSSTIVIHGIGDAKTMAERRKTPPEEMKKIEQNEAVAEAFGYYFNQHGDVVHKVNTVGIQLEDVRHVPCVIAVAGGASKAKAIQAYIKQANQCILITDEGAAKQLVRDDSSL
;
A
#
# COMPACT_ATOMS: atom_id res chain seq x y z
N MET A 1 24.65 -2.40 -12.33
CA MET A 1 23.55 -1.69 -13.01
C MET A 1 23.71 -0.17 -12.92
N ARG A 2 23.77 0.43 -11.72
CA ARG A 2 23.94 1.89 -11.52
C ARG A 2 25.10 2.52 -12.32
N GLN A 3 26.30 1.95 -12.26
CA GLN A 3 27.47 2.45 -13.00
C GLN A 3 27.23 2.55 -14.52
N TRP A 4 26.52 1.58 -15.10
CA TRP A 4 26.20 1.61 -16.53
C TRP A 4 25.17 2.68 -16.87
N ILE A 5 24.17 2.90 -16.00
CA ILE A 5 23.20 4.00 -16.16
C ILE A 5 23.90 5.36 -16.05
N ASP A 6 24.85 5.52 -15.13
CA ASP A 6 25.60 6.78 -14.97
C ASP A 6 26.48 7.08 -16.18
N VAL A 7 27.11 6.06 -16.77
CA VAL A 7 27.86 6.18 -18.04
C VAL A 7 26.91 6.52 -19.18
N GLN A 8 25.76 5.84 -19.29
CA GLN A 8 24.77 6.12 -20.32
C GLN A 8 24.24 7.55 -20.23
N ARG A 9 23.95 8.07 -19.03
CA ARG A 9 23.50 9.48 -18.85
C ARG A 9 24.48 10.49 -19.44
N LYS A 10 25.78 10.18 -19.44
CA LYS A 10 26.81 11.06 -20.03
C LYS A 10 26.88 10.96 -21.56
N LEU A 11 26.52 9.81 -22.13
CA LEU A 11 26.65 9.53 -23.57
C LEU A 11 25.36 9.73 -24.36
N LEU A 12 24.22 9.27 -23.83
CA LEU A 12 22.88 9.34 -24.45
C LEU A 12 21.79 9.64 -23.40
N PRO A 13 21.72 10.88 -22.89
CA PRO A 13 20.69 11.30 -21.94
C PRO A 13 19.27 11.23 -22.54
N ASP A 14 19.12 11.58 -23.82
CA ASP A 14 17.81 11.63 -24.49
C ASP A 14 17.12 10.25 -24.55
N LEU A 15 17.91 9.17 -24.65
CA LEU A 15 17.40 7.81 -24.64
C LEU A 15 16.66 7.50 -23.33
N LEU A 16 17.24 7.88 -22.18
CA LEU A 16 16.61 7.64 -20.88
C LEU A 16 15.31 8.42 -20.72
N VAL A 17 15.26 9.66 -21.22
CA VAL A 17 14.04 10.48 -21.17
C VAL A 17 12.92 9.84 -21.99
N ILE A 18 13.23 9.34 -23.19
CA ILE A 18 12.24 8.65 -24.04
C ILE A 18 11.81 7.33 -23.40
N MET A 19 12.75 6.54 -22.87
CA MET A 19 12.46 5.30 -22.16
C MET A 19 11.54 5.53 -20.96
N GLN A 20 11.85 6.52 -20.13
CA GLN A 20 11.03 6.89 -18.98
C GLN A 20 9.60 7.23 -19.39
N LYS A 21 9.43 8.14 -20.35
CA LYS A 21 8.10 8.53 -20.85
C LYS A 21 7.29 7.34 -21.34
N ARG A 22 7.90 6.44 -22.12
CA ARG A 22 7.21 5.25 -22.66
C ARG A 22 6.89 4.22 -21.58
N TYR A 23 7.81 4.04 -20.63
CA TYR A 23 7.60 3.18 -19.47
C TYR A 23 6.43 3.69 -18.62
N GLU A 24 6.36 4.99 -18.33
CA GLU A 24 5.25 5.62 -17.60
C GLU A 24 3.92 5.42 -18.34
N ILE A 25 3.87 5.61 -19.66
CA ILE A 25 2.67 5.33 -20.47
C ILE A 25 2.21 3.88 -20.32
N LEU A 26 3.12 2.91 -20.50
CA LEU A 26 2.81 1.48 -20.37
C LEU A 26 2.34 1.13 -18.94
N GLN A 27 3.01 1.67 -17.92
CA GLN A 27 2.69 1.45 -16.51
C GLN A 27 1.27 1.97 -16.18
N HIS A 28 0.93 3.17 -16.63
CA HIS A 28 -0.41 3.74 -16.46
C HIS A 28 -1.49 2.92 -17.16
N ILE A 29 -1.23 2.46 -18.40
CA ILE A 29 -2.17 1.61 -19.13
C ILE A 29 -2.36 0.28 -18.38
N ARG A 30 -1.28 -0.38 -17.94
CA ARG A 30 -1.36 -1.65 -17.18
C ARG A 30 -2.26 -1.55 -15.95
N LEU A 31 -2.23 -0.42 -15.23
CA LEU A 31 -3.00 -0.21 -13.99
C LEU A 31 -4.47 0.20 -14.20
N MET A 32 -4.78 0.80 -15.35
CA MET A 32 -6.07 1.45 -15.60
C MET A 32 -6.80 0.89 -16.83
N GLN A 33 -6.25 -0.12 -17.48
CA GLN A 33 -6.80 -0.69 -18.70
C GLN A 33 -8.20 -1.30 -18.48
N PRO A 34 -9.08 -1.21 -19.50
CA PRO A 34 -8.90 -0.42 -20.73
C PRO A 34 -9.01 1.09 -20.44
N ILE A 35 -8.11 1.92 -20.98
CA ILE A 35 -8.09 3.38 -20.73
C ILE A 35 -8.16 4.19 -22.02
N GLY A 36 -9.00 5.24 -22.02
CA GLY A 36 -9.09 6.21 -23.12
C GLY A 36 -7.93 7.20 -23.14
N ARG A 37 -7.55 7.66 -24.35
CA ARG A 37 -6.42 8.59 -24.56
C ARG A 37 -6.55 9.89 -23.77
N ARG A 38 -7.75 10.46 -23.68
CA ARG A 38 -8.00 11.71 -22.93
C ARG A 38 -7.68 11.55 -21.45
N THR A 39 -8.22 10.52 -20.81
CA THR A 39 -7.96 10.23 -19.40
C THR A 39 -6.48 9.94 -19.16
N LEU A 40 -5.84 9.17 -20.05
CA LEU A 40 -4.40 8.88 -19.94
C LEU A 40 -3.54 10.15 -20.08
N SER A 41 -3.88 11.04 -21.01
CA SER A 41 -3.21 12.33 -21.22
C SER A 41 -3.31 13.23 -19.98
N LEU A 42 -4.49 13.31 -19.36
CA LEU A 42 -4.70 14.05 -18.13
C LEU A 42 -3.87 13.47 -16.97
N ASN A 43 -3.87 12.16 -16.80
CA ASN A 43 -3.13 11.49 -15.72
C ASN A 43 -1.61 11.63 -15.85
N LEU A 44 -1.09 11.69 -17.07
CA LEU A 44 0.35 11.82 -17.35
C LEU A 44 0.82 13.28 -17.45
N GLY A 45 -0.10 14.25 -17.49
CA GLY A 45 0.26 15.67 -17.68
C GLY A 45 0.88 15.99 -19.05
N ILE A 46 0.65 15.15 -20.06
CA ILE A 46 1.18 15.36 -21.42
C ILE A 46 0.03 15.63 -22.40
N SER A 47 0.29 16.42 -23.45
CA SER A 47 -0.75 16.73 -24.46
C SER A 47 -1.23 15.48 -25.22
N GLU A 48 -2.51 15.44 -25.60
CA GLU A 48 -3.05 14.36 -26.42
C GLU A 48 -2.30 14.16 -27.75
N ARG A 49 -1.77 15.24 -28.34
CA ARG A 49 -0.97 15.17 -29.57
C ARG A 49 0.30 14.34 -29.37
N VAL A 50 1.02 14.60 -28.27
CA VAL A 50 2.25 13.88 -27.92
C VAL A 50 1.91 12.45 -27.53
N LEU A 51 0.88 12.24 -26.71
CA LEU A 51 0.45 10.91 -26.31
C LEU A 51 0.07 10.06 -27.52
N ARG A 52 -0.63 10.64 -28.51
CA ARG A 52 -1.03 9.94 -29.75
C ARG A 52 0.19 9.37 -30.49
N SER A 53 1.28 10.12 -30.64
CA SER A 53 2.49 9.60 -31.29
C SER A 53 3.15 8.48 -30.49
N GLU A 54 3.20 8.58 -29.16
CA GLU A 54 3.81 7.55 -28.33
C GLU A 54 3.00 6.25 -28.32
N VAL A 55 1.68 6.32 -28.17
CA VAL A 55 0.83 5.12 -28.16
C VAL A 55 0.76 4.45 -29.53
N GLN A 56 0.85 5.22 -30.61
CA GLN A 56 0.95 4.68 -31.96
C GLN A 56 2.26 3.91 -32.14
N PHE A 57 3.40 4.48 -31.70
CA PHE A 57 4.68 3.77 -31.70
C PHE A 57 4.61 2.48 -30.87
N LEU A 58 4.08 2.54 -29.65
CA LEU A 58 3.98 1.36 -28.77
C LEU A 58 3.07 0.27 -29.37
N LYS A 59 2.00 0.65 -30.07
CA LYS A 59 1.15 -0.27 -30.83
C LYS A 59 1.89 -0.93 -31.99
N GLU A 60 2.65 -0.15 -32.76
CA GLU A 60 3.48 -0.66 -33.87
C GLU A 60 4.57 -1.64 -33.40
N GLN A 61 5.01 -1.51 -32.14
CA GLN A 61 5.90 -2.46 -31.47
C GLN A 61 5.15 -3.62 -30.79
N HIS A 62 3.85 -3.80 -31.02
CA HIS A 62 3.02 -4.85 -30.42
C HIS A 62 2.93 -4.82 -28.87
N LEU A 63 3.26 -3.68 -28.24
CA LEU A 63 3.22 -3.54 -26.78
C LEU A 63 1.82 -3.11 -26.27
N LEU A 64 0.98 -2.58 -27.15
CA LEU A 64 -0.36 -2.09 -26.82
C LEU A 64 -1.39 -2.52 -27.86
N ASP A 65 -2.58 -2.86 -27.38
CA ASP A 65 -3.79 -2.96 -28.17
C ASP A 65 -4.62 -1.69 -28.03
N ILE A 66 -5.18 -1.21 -29.14
CA ILE A 66 -6.05 -0.03 -29.18
C ILE A 66 -7.37 -0.42 -29.82
N THR A 67 -8.43 -0.38 -29.02
CA THR A 67 -9.80 -0.70 -29.43
C THR A 67 -10.72 0.51 -29.20
N ALA A 68 -11.99 0.40 -29.61
CA ALA A 68 -13.00 1.41 -29.31
C ALA A 68 -13.25 1.57 -27.79
N ALA A 69 -13.02 0.53 -26.99
CA ALA A 69 -13.15 0.56 -25.54
C ALA A 69 -11.97 1.27 -24.83
N GLY A 70 -10.85 1.44 -25.53
CA GLY A 70 -9.64 2.05 -24.98
C GLY A 70 -8.37 1.27 -25.32
N MET A 71 -7.30 1.64 -24.64
CA MET A 71 -5.98 1.04 -24.76
C MET A 71 -5.76 0.02 -23.64
N SER A 72 -5.19 -1.13 -24.01
CA SER A 72 -4.79 -2.21 -23.11
C SER A 72 -3.37 -2.64 -23.42
N ILE A 73 -2.66 -3.16 -22.43
CA ILE A 73 -1.33 -3.71 -22.62
C ILE A 73 -1.41 -5.15 -23.15
N THR A 74 -0.53 -5.48 -24.09
CA THR A 74 -0.40 -6.86 -24.57
C THR A 74 0.41 -7.69 -23.59
N ALA A 75 0.44 -9.02 -23.77
CA ALA A 75 1.32 -9.90 -22.99
C ALA A 75 2.79 -9.50 -23.15
N GLU A 76 3.23 -9.25 -24.38
CA GLU A 76 4.59 -8.78 -24.70
C GLU A 76 4.89 -7.43 -24.04
N GLY A 77 3.94 -6.48 -24.11
CA GLY A 77 4.08 -5.19 -23.42
C GLY A 77 4.23 -5.34 -21.91
N ASN A 78 3.50 -6.27 -21.30
CA ASN A 78 3.62 -6.56 -19.88
C ASN A 78 4.96 -7.21 -19.52
N ASP A 79 5.47 -8.12 -20.35
CA ASP A 79 6.78 -8.75 -20.14
C ASP A 79 7.91 -7.73 -20.24
N VAL A 80 7.86 -6.83 -21.23
CA VAL A 80 8.81 -5.71 -21.36
C VAL A 80 8.78 -4.81 -20.13
N LEU A 81 7.58 -4.47 -19.62
CA LEU A 81 7.45 -3.70 -18.38
C LEU A 81 8.12 -4.39 -17.20
N ILE A 82 7.87 -5.69 -17.01
CA ILE A 82 8.44 -6.47 -15.89
C ILE A 82 9.95 -6.52 -15.99
N GLN A 83 10.50 -6.74 -17.19
CA GLN A 83 11.95 -6.80 -17.41
C GLN A 83 12.64 -5.45 -17.16
N LEU A 84 11.96 -4.34 -17.49
CA LEU A 84 12.50 -2.99 -17.30
C LEU A 84 12.31 -2.44 -15.89
N GLU A 85 11.38 -2.98 -15.11
CA GLU A 85 10.97 -2.43 -13.82
C GLU A 85 12.16 -2.14 -12.88
N ASP A 86 13.08 -3.09 -12.75
CA ASP A 86 14.22 -2.95 -11.85
C ASP A 86 15.24 -1.91 -12.31
N MET A 87 15.42 -1.77 -13.63
CA MET A 87 16.26 -0.74 -14.23
C MET A 87 15.61 0.63 -14.06
N MET A 88 14.32 0.75 -14.35
CA MET A 88 13.59 2.01 -14.29
C MET A 88 13.50 2.54 -12.86
N ARG A 89 13.37 1.69 -11.85
CA ARG A 89 13.47 2.09 -10.43
C ARG A 89 14.84 2.69 -10.08
N GLU A 90 15.92 2.24 -10.71
CA GLU A 90 17.25 2.84 -10.55
C GLU A 90 17.35 4.17 -11.31
N VAL A 91 16.86 4.23 -12.55
CA VAL A 91 16.83 5.46 -13.38
C VAL A 91 16.04 6.58 -12.70
N LEU A 92 14.89 6.25 -12.13
CA LEU A 92 14.02 7.18 -11.39
C LEU A 92 14.57 7.55 -9.99
N GLY A 93 15.67 6.92 -9.55
CA GLY A 93 16.26 7.17 -8.23
C GLY A 93 15.48 6.60 -7.05
N LEU A 94 14.46 5.76 -7.30
CA LEU A 94 13.63 5.16 -6.25
C LEU A 94 14.44 4.21 -5.36
N LYS A 95 15.35 3.42 -5.96
CA LYS A 95 16.29 2.56 -5.21
C LYS A 95 17.23 3.35 -4.30
N GLU A 96 17.52 4.61 -4.63
CA GLU A 96 18.28 5.49 -3.75
C GLU A 96 17.45 5.98 -2.56
N LEU A 97 16.19 6.35 -2.79
CA LEU A 97 15.26 6.69 -1.72
C LEU A 97 15.06 5.52 -0.76
N GLU A 98 14.80 4.31 -1.27
CA GLU A 98 14.71 3.08 -0.47
C GLU A 98 15.92 2.89 0.43
N ARG A 99 17.14 3.01 -0.14
CA ARG A 99 18.39 2.87 0.61
C ARG A 99 18.55 3.95 1.68
N LYS A 100 18.16 5.19 1.41
CA LYS A 100 18.22 6.29 2.38
C LYS A 100 17.22 6.09 3.51
N ILE A 101 16.00 5.63 3.22
CA ILE A 101 14.98 5.31 4.23
C ILE A 101 15.44 4.14 5.10
N LYS A 102 15.92 3.04 4.51
CA LYS A 102 16.44 1.88 5.26
C LYS A 102 17.60 2.22 6.20
N LYS A 103 18.37 3.27 5.90
CA LYS A 103 19.44 3.76 6.78
C LYS A 103 18.94 4.59 7.95
N LYS A 104 17.80 5.26 7.80
CA LYS A 104 17.24 6.20 8.80
C LYS A 104 16.22 5.58 9.72
N LEU A 105 15.43 4.64 9.20
CA LEU A 105 14.31 4.04 9.90
C LEU A 105 14.54 2.54 10.14
N PRO A 106 14.06 1.99 11.28
CA PRO A 106 14.22 0.58 11.64
C PRO A 106 13.27 -0.37 10.88
N VAL A 107 13.26 -0.26 9.55
CA VAL A 107 12.47 -1.10 8.64
C VAL A 107 13.28 -2.30 8.16
N GLU A 108 12.63 -3.44 7.95
CA GLU A 108 13.26 -4.61 7.32
C GLU A 108 13.56 -4.35 5.85
N ASP A 109 12.57 -3.79 5.15
CA ASP A 109 12.68 -3.46 3.74
C ASP A 109 11.81 -2.28 3.34
N VAL A 110 12.15 -1.64 2.21
CA VAL A 110 11.40 -0.49 1.68
C VAL A 110 11.21 -0.67 0.19
N ILE A 111 9.98 -0.48 -0.28
CA ILE A 111 9.64 -0.42 -1.69
C ILE A 111 9.01 0.96 -1.95
N VAL A 112 9.66 1.75 -2.79
CA VAL A 112 9.16 3.07 -3.22
C VAL A 112 8.64 2.95 -4.64
N VAL A 113 7.39 3.37 -4.86
CA VAL A 113 6.80 3.52 -6.21
C VAL A 113 6.89 4.97 -6.69
N ALA A 114 6.91 5.18 -8.00
CA ALA A 114 6.97 6.51 -8.59
C ALA A 114 5.68 7.32 -8.33
N GLY A 115 5.81 8.63 -8.16
CA GLY A 115 4.68 9.55 -7.98
C GLY A 115 4.30 9.84 -6.53
N ASP A 116 3.22 10.61 -6.35
CA ASP A 116 2.70 11.07 -5.06
C ASP A 116 1.20 10.82 -4.99
N SER A 117 0.75 9.97 -4.06
CA SER A 117 -0.65 9.61 -3.91
C SER A 117 -1.54 10.72 -3.34
N ASP A 118 -0.97 11.82 -2.83
CA ASP A 118 -1.73 13.04 -2.53
C ASP A 118 -2.13 13.80 -3.80
N GLN A 119 -1.33 13.69 -4.87
CA GLN A 119 -1.54 14.41 -6.13
C GLN A 119 -2.26 13.56 -7.17
N SER A 120 -2.07 12.24 -7.10
CA SER A 120 -2.47 11.33 -8.17
C SER A 120 -3.06 10.03 -7.64
N PRO A 121 -4.37 9.79 -7.83
CA PRO A 121 -5.04 8.58 -7.32
C PRO A 121 -4.46 7.26 -7.83
N TRP A 122 -3.85 7.25 -9.02
CA TRP A 122 -3.26 6.03 -9.62
C TRP A 122 -2.06 5.50 -8.81
N VAL A 123 -1.32 6.38 -8.13
CA VAL A 123 -0.13 6.01 -7.33
C VAL A 123 -0.52 5.06 -6.20
N LYS A 124 -1.73 5.21 -5.66
CA LYS A 124 -2.28 4.29 -4.65
C LYS A 124 -2.48 2.88 -5.21
N ARG A 125 -2.91 2.74 -6.47
CA ARG A 125 -2.99 1.43 -7.15
C ARG A 125 -1.60 0.84 -7.38
N GLU A 126 -0.63 1.69 -7.71
CA GLU A 126 0.74 1.24 -7.92
C GLU A 126 1.40 0.74 -6.62
N MET A 127 1.17 1.41 -5.48
CA MET A 127 1.51 0.87 -4.16
C MET A 127 0.79 -0.46 -3.90
N GLY A 128 -0.49 -0.57 -4.28
CA GLY A 128 -1.25 -1.81 -4.25
C GLY A 128 -0.55 -2.94 -5.00
N ARG A 129 -0.13 -2.70 -6.23
CA ARG A 129 0.61 -3.65 -7.08
C ARG A 129 1.92 -4.09 -6.43
N ALA A 130 2.70 -3.14 -5.93
CA ALA A 130 3.95 -3.41 -5.23
C ALA A 130 3.71 -4.28 -3.98
N CYS A 131 2.63 -4.03 -3.25
CA CYS A 131 2.21 -4.85 -2.11
C CYS A 131 1.85 -6.27 -2.54
N VAL A 132 1.03 -6.46 -3.57
CA VAL A 132 0.69 -7.79 -4.09
C VAL A 132 1.94 -8.56 -4.51
N SER A 133 2.87 -7.90 -5.21
CA SER A 133 4.16 -8.51 -5.56
C SER A 133 4.93 -8.93 -4.30
N ARG A 134 5.04 -8.08 -3.28
CA ARG A 134 5.73 -8.41 -2.03
C ARG A 134 5.07 -9.57 -1.28
N ILE A 135 3.74 -9.63 -1.23
CA ILE A 135 3.00 -10.77 -0.65
C ILE A 135 3.41 -12.05 -1.36
N LYS A 136 3.36 -12.11 -2.70
CA LYS A 136 3.74 -13.31 -3.48
C LYS A 136 5.17 -13.81 -3.22
N HIS A 137 6.09 -12.89 -2.92
CA HIS A 137 7.47 -13.23 -2.56
C HIS A 137 7.61 -13.72 -1.11
N SER A 138 6.69 -13.34 -0.24
CA SER A 138 6.73 -13.66 1.19
C SER A 138 5.99 -14.96 1.54
N LEU A 139 5.07 -15.42 0.68
CA LEU A 139 4.31 -16.65 0.86
C LEU A 139 5.23 -17.89 0.90
N LYS A 140 4.96 -18.76 1.88
CA LYS A 140 5.62 -20.05 2.12
C LYS A 140 4.65 -21.24 2.04
N GLY A 141 3.35 -20.97 1.86
CA GLY A 141 2.28 -21.98 1.78
C GLY A 141 1.57 -22.18 3.11
N ASN A 142 0.25 -22.41 3.08
CA ASN A 142 -0.63 -22.42 4.25
C ASN A 142 -0.56 -21.13 5.09
N ASP A 143 -0.26 -20.00 4.46
CA ASP A 143 -0.15 -18.71 5.13
C ASP A 143 -1.52 -18.16 5.51
N ILE A 144 -1.56 -17.48 6.66
CA ILE A 144 -2.70 -16.68 7.09
C ILE A 144 -2.34 -15.21 6.89
N VAL A 145 -3.09 -14.53 6.01
CA VAL A 145 -2.87 -13.13 5.65
C VAL A 145 -3.95 -12.26 6.30
N ALA A 146 -3.58 -11.55 7.37
CA ALA A 146 -4.45 -10.57 7.99
C ALA A 146 -4.36 -9.21 7.29
N VAL A 147 -5.51 -8.57 7.03
CA VAL A 147 -5.56 -7.26 6.37
C VAL A 147 -6.46 -6.25 7.10
N THR A 148 -5.98 -5.02 7.28
CA THR A 148 -6.80 -3.94 7.86
C THR A 148 -7.75 -3.31 6.85
N GLY A 149 -8.67 -2.48 7.34
CA GLY A 149 -9.47 -1.59 6.51
C GLY A 149 -8.70 -0.42 5.86
N GLY A 150 -9.39 0.35 5.02
CA GLY A 150 -8.96 1.65 4.50
C GLY A 150 -8.71 1.68 2.99
N THR A 151 -8.75 2.89 2.42
CA THR A 151 -8.68 3.11 0.97
C THR A 151 -7.39 2.57 0.32
N THR A 152 -6.27 2.57 1.05
CA THR A 152 -5.01 2.03 0.55
C THR A 152 -5.06 0.50 0.41
N LEU A 153 -5.63 -0.20 1.39
CA LEU A 153 -5.76 -1.65 1.37
C LEU A 153 -6.85 -2.10 0.40
N ALA A 154 -7.89 -1.30 0.21
CA ALA A 154 -8.85 -1.51 -0.88
C ALA A 154 -8.14 -1.49 -2.24
N ALA A 155 -7.18 -0.57 -2.46
CA ALA A 155 -6.37 -0.56 -3.67
C ALA A 155 -5.43 -1.78 -3.78
N VAL A 156 -4.90 -2.30 -2.66
CA VAL A 156 -4.16 -3.58 -2.65
C VAL A 156 -5.06 -4.72 -3.11
N ALA A 157 -6.26 -4.84 -2.55
CA ALA A 157 -7.23 -5.87 -2.93
C ALA A 157 -7.60 -5.81 -4.41
N GLU A 158 -7.67 -4.61 -4.98
CA GLU A 158 -7.92 -4.43 -6.41
C GLU A 158 -6.81 -4.94 -7.32
N MET A 159 -5.57 -4.92 -6.84
CA MET A 159 -4.40 -5.36 -7.60
C MET A 159 -4.11 -6.86 -7.44
N MET A 160 -4.88 -7.56 -6.61
CA MET A 160 -4.75 -9.01 -6.48
C MET A 160 -5.06 -9.67 -7.82
N THR A 161 -4.28 -10.71 -8.14
CA THR A 161 -4.43 -11.50 -9.35
C THR A 161 -4.34 -12.98 -8.99
N PRO A 162 -5.03 -13.85 -9.75
CA PRO A 162 -4.95 -15.29 -9.53
C PRO A 162 -3.51 -15.78 -9.62
N ASP A 163 -3.11 -16.67 -8.70
CA ASP A 163 -1.78 -17.28 -8.67
C ASP A 163 -1.84 -18.61 -7.91
N LEU A 164 -1.11 -19.63 -8.38
CA LEU A 164 -1.07 -20.93 -7.70
C LEU A 164 -0.54 -20.83 -6.28
N LYS A 165 0.31 -19.84 -5.98
CA LYS A 165 0.82 -19.60 -4.62
C LYS A 165 -0.27 -19.23 -3.60
N TYR A 166 -1.44 -18.75 -4.06
CA TYR A 166 -2.54 -18.35 -3.19
C TYR A 166 -3.52 -19.47 -2.87
N ARG A 167 -3.39 -20.64 -3.50
CA ARG A 167 -4.38 -21.73 -3.41
C ARG A 167 -4.72 -22.10 -1.97
N ASP A 168 -3.70 -22.19 -1.11
CA ASP A 168 -3.83 -22.61 0.29
C ASP A 168 -3.70 -21.42 1.26
N VAL A 169 -3.86 -20.18 0.76
CA VAL A 169 -3.78 -18.97 1.59
C VAL A 169 -5.14 -18.65 2.16
N LEU A 170 -5.17 -18.38 3.47
CA LEU A 170 -6.34 -17.92 4.18
C LEU A 170 -6.23 -16.42 4.47
N PHE A 171 -7.13 -15.63 3.89
CA PHE A 171 -7.26 -14.21 4.19
C PHE A 171 -8.19 -14.01 5.39
N VAL A 172 -7.80 -13.15 6.32
CA VAL A 172 -8.63 -12.77 7.49
C VAL A 172 -8.61 -11.24 7.67
N PRO A 173 -9.70 -10.63 8.19
CA PRO A 173 -9.66 -9.23 8.58
C PRO A 173 -8.78 -9.07 9.82
N ALA A 174 -7.95 -8.03 9.88
CA ALA A 174 -7.14 -7.78 11.07
C ALA A 174 -7.92 -7.08 12.20
N ARG A 175 -9.14 -6.62 11.92
CA ARG A 175 -9.99 -5.87 12.88
C ARG A 175 -11.47 -5.99 12.56
N GLY A 176 -12.31 -5.63 13.53
CA GLY A 176 -13.77 -5.56 13.40
C GLY A 176 -14.26 -4.52 12.39
N GLY A 177 -15.58 -4.52 12.15
CA GLY A 177 -16.24 -3.61 11.24
C GLY A 177 -16.24 -2.17 11.76
N LEU A 178 -15.75 -1.23 10.95
CA LEU A 178 -15.86 0.20 11.21
C LEU A 178 -17.06 0.76 10.44
N GLY A 179 -17.78 1.71 11.04
CA GLY A 179 -18.89 2.43 10.41
C GLY A 179 -18.44 3.40 9.31
N GLU A 180 -17.75 2.87 8.30
CA GLU A 180 -17.21 3.55 7.13
C GLU A 180 -17.81 2.99 5.84
N ASP A 181 -17.43 3.57 4.70
CA ASP A 181 -17.78 3.04 3.37
C ASP A 181 -17.46 1.54 3.31
N VAL A 182 -18.44 0.74 2.88
CA VAL A 182 -18.36 -0.73 2.82
C VAL A 182 -17.12 -1.22 2.06
N THR A 183 -16.67 -0.47 1.05
CA THR A 183 -15.50 -0.82 0.24
C THR A 183 -14.18 -0.72 1.01
N ASN A 184 -14.16 0.04 2.11
CA ASN A 184 -12.99 0.24 2.95
C ASN A 184 -12.96 -0.68 4.18
N GLN A 185 -14.01 -1.46 4.43
CA GLN A 185 -14.07 -2.34 5.59
C GLN A 185 -13.11 -3.52 5.45
N ALA A 186 -12.49 -3.91 6.57
CA ALA A 186 -11.52 -5.01 6.61
C ALA A 186 -12.11 -6.34 6.09
N ASN A 187 -13.36 -6.65 6.45
CA ASN A 187 -14.09 -7.82 5.95
C ASN A 187 -14.22 -7.81 4.42
N THR A 188 -14.65 -6.68 3.84
CA THR A 188 -14.82 -6.53 2.39
C THR A 188 -13.50 -6.65 1.65
N ILE A 189 -12.45 -5.99 2.17
CA ILE A 189 -11.11 -6.02 1.59
C ILE A 189 -10.54 -7.44 1.64
N CYS A 190 -10.63 -8.11 2.78
CA CYS A 190 -10.24 -9.52 2.97
C CYS A 190 -10.94 -10.45 1.97
N ALA A 191 -12.27 -10.41 1.91
CA ALA A 191 -13.05 -11.24 1.00
C ALA A 191 -12.66 -11.00 -0.46
N ARG A 192 -12.45 -9.73 -0.83
CA ARG A 192 -12.04 -9.35 -2.18
C ARG A 192 -10.63 -9.81 -2.54
N MET A 193 -9.70 -9.75 -1.58
CA MET A 193 -8.36 -10.29 -1.77
C MET A 193 -8.42 -11.77 -2.06
N ALA A 194 -9.18 -12.54 -1.28
CA ALA A 194 -9.36 -13.97 -1.48
C ALA A 194 -10.03 -14.29 -2.82
N GLU A 195 -11.11 -13.60 -3.19
CA GLU A 195 -11.81 -13.81 -4.47
C GLU A 195 -10.87 -13.60 -5.67
N LYS A 196 -10.16 -12.48 -5.71
CA LYS A 196 -9.22 -12.19 -6.80
C LYS A 196 -7.99 -13.10 -6.81
N ALA A 197 -7.57 -13.58 -5.64
CA ALA A 197 -6.48 -14.54 -5.51
C ALA A 197 -6.89 -15.98 -5.83
N MET A 198 -8.20 -16.26 -5.91
CA MET A 198 -8.77 -17.62 -5.86
C MET A 198 -8.34 -18.39 -4.60
N GLY A 199 -8.22 -17.69 -3.47
CA GLY A 199 -7.90 -18.23 -2.15
C GLY A 199 -9.11 -18.33 -1.23
N HIS A 200 -8.87 -18.57 0.05
CA HIS A 200 -9.91 -18.73 1.07
C HIS A 200 -10.00 -17.50 1.98
N TYR A 201 -11.16 -17.26 2.61
CA TYR A 201 -11.27 -16.24 3.65
C TYR A 201 -12.12 -16.67 4.84
N ARG A 202 -11.93 -15.99 5.98
CA ARG A 202 -12.85 -15.97 7.12
C ARG A 202 -13.15 -14.52 7.49
N LEU A 203 -14.35 -14.25 7.98
CA LEU A 203 -14.81 -12.91 8.32
C LEU A 203 -15.03 -12.77 9.82
N LEU A 204 -14.83 -11.56 10.33
CA LEU A 204 -15.04 -11.22 11.74
C LEU A 204 -16.29 -10.33 11.84
N HIS A 205 -17.40 -10.92 12.28
CA HIS A 205 -18.71 -10.26 12.34
C HIS A 205 -18.95 -9.53 13.67
N VAL A 206 -18.04 -8.63 14.02
CA VAL A 206 -18.15 -7.79 15.22
C VAL A 206 -17.80 -6.33 14.89
N PRO A 207 -18.39 -5.35 15.59
CA PRO A 207 -17.93 -3.96 15.52
C PRO A 207 -16.46 -3.81 15.93
N ASP A 208 -15.78 -2.82 15.35
CA ASP A 208 -14.40 -2.45 15.72
C ASP A 208 -14.33 -1.98 17.18
N GLN A 209 -15.35 -1.26 17.65
CA GLN A 209 -15.44 -0.71 19.01
C GLN A 209 -16.62 -1.32 19.77
N LEU A 210 -16.35 -1.81 20.98
CA LEU A 210 -17.34 -2.36 21.90
C LEU A 210 -17.12 -1.79 23.30
N SER A 211 -18.17 -1.79 24.13
CA SER A 211 -17.97 -1.61 25.58
C SER A 211 -17.15 -2.77 26.14
N ALA A 212 -16.47 -2.57 27.27
CA ALA A 212 -15.69 -3.63 27.91
C ALA A 212 -16.55 -4.86 28.25
N GLU A 213 -17.78 -4.63 28.72
CA GLU A 213 -18.75 -5.68 29.06
C GLU A 213 -19.14 -6.49 27.81
N THR A 214 -19.52 -5.81 26.72
CA THR A 214 -19.91 -6.47 25.47
C THR A 214 -18.72 -7.18 24.82
N TYR A 215 -17.52 -6.59 24.90
CA TYR A 215 -16.30 -7.21 24.41
C TYR A 215 -16.09 -8.57 25.08
N GLN A 216 -16.13 -8.64 26.41
CA GLN A 216 -15.87 -9.87 27.15
C GLN A 216 -16.86 -10.99 26.78
N SER A 217 -18.16 -10.69 26.69
CA SER A 217 -19.15 -11.69 26.29
C SER A 217 -18.97 -12.16 24.84
N ILE A 218 -18.68 -11.24 23.90
CA ILE A 218 -18.61 -11.57 22.47
C ILE A 218 -17.36 -12.39 22.12
N ILE A 219 -16.22 -12.14 22.77
CA ILE A 219 -15.00 -12.93 22.48
C ILE A 219 -15.08 -14.38 22.96
N GLU A 220 -16.03 -14.70 23.85
CA GLU A 220 -16.28 -16.05 24.35
C GLU A 220 -17.15 -16.87 23.39
N GLU A 221 -17.86 -16.22 22.46
CA GLU A 221 -18.64 -16.90 21.43
C GLU A 221 -17.72 -17.73 20.51
N PRO A 222 -17.96 -19.05 20.37
CA PRO A 222 -17.05 -19.95 19.66
C PRO A 222 -16.69 -19.50 18.24
N ALA A 223 -17.66 -18.99 17.49
CA ALA A 223 -17.47 -18.52 16.11
C ALA A 223 -16.57 -17.27 16.04
N ILE A 224 -16.65 -16.38 17.02
CA ILE A 224 -15.80 -15.18 17.08
C ILE A 224 -14.40 -15.57 17.54
N ARG A 225 -14.31 -16.42 18.57
CA ARG A 225 -13.06 -16.93 19.09
C ARG A 225 -12.22 -17.64 18.03
N GLU A 226 -12.82 -18.52 17.21
CA GLU A 226 -12.14 -19.20 16.10
C GLU A 226 -11.45 -18.18 15.16
N VAL A 227 -12.17 -17.12 14.77
CA VAL A 227 -11.63 -16.11 13.86
C VAL A 227 -10.53 -15.27 14.54
N LEU A 228 -10.69 -14.93 15.83
CA LEU A 228 -9.65 -14.22 16.57
C LEU A 228 -8.37 -15.06 16.73
N GLU A 229 -8.49 -16.37 16.92
CA GLU A 229 -7.35 -17.28 16.98
C GLU A 229 -6.63 -17.36 15.62
N LEU A 230 -7.38 -17.36 14.51
CA LEU A 230 -6.80 -17.26 13.17
C LEU A 230 -6.07 -15.93 12.95
N ILE A 231 -6.67 -14.80 13.37
CA ILE A 231 -6.05 -13.47 13.26
C ILE A 231 -4.73 -13.43 14.03
N LYS A 232 -4.68 -13.98 15.25
CA LYS A 232 -3.45 -14.07 16.06
C LYS A 232 -2.40 -15.00 15.46
N SER A 233 -2.82 -16.00 14.68
CA SER A 233 -1.95 -16.96 14.01
C SER A 233 -1.47 -16.47 12.63
N SER A 234 -1.68 -15.19 12.29
CA SER A 234 -1.31 -14.62 11.00
C SER A 234 0.20 -14.70 10.76
N THR A 235 0.59 -15.22 9.59
CA THR A 235 2.00 -15.24 9.16
C THR A 235 2.38 -13.97 8.40
N ILE A 236 1.38 -13.31 7.80
CA ILE A 236 1.53 -12.03 7.12
C ILE A 236 0.44 -11.07 7.62
N VAL A 237 0.84 -9.87 8.02
CA VAL A 237 -0.09 -8.77 8.33
C VAL A 237 0.14 -7.62 7.36
N ILE A 238 -0.95 -7.15 6.73
CA ILE A 238 -0.93 -6.02 5.82
C ILE A 238 -1.80 -4.91 6.42
N HIS A 239 -1.21 -3.75 6.62
CA HIS A 239 -1.94 -2.64 7.23
C HIS A 239 -1.58 -1.30 6.60
N GLY A 240 -2.48 -0.33 6.82
CA GLY A 240 -2.26 1.07 6.46
C GLY A 240 -1.76 1.88 7.64
N ILE A 241 -1.24 3.07 7.34
CA ILE A 241 -0.93 4.09 8.35
C ILE A 241 -1.83 5.31 8.09
N GLY A 242 -2.60 5.66 9.10
CA GLY A 242 -3.54 6.78 9.08
C GLY A 242 -2.95 8.04 9.70
N ASP A 243 -3.45 9.20 9.28
CA ASP A 243 -3.31 10.44 10.03
C ASP A 243 -4.18 10.35 11.29
N ALA A 244 -3.62 10.74 12.44
CA ALA A 244 -4.29 10.60 13.74
C ALA A 244 -5.66 11.29 13.78
N LYS A 245 -5.72 12.57 13.40
CA LYS A 245 -6.98 13.35 13.45
C LYS A 245 -8.03 12.78 12.52
N THR A 246 -7.64 12.48 11.27
CA THR A 246 -8.52 11.87 10.27
C THR A 246 -9.10 10.54 10.77
N MET A 247 -8.28 9.72 11.43
CA MET A 247 -8.72 8.42 11.94
C MET A 247 -9.60 8.53 13.19
N ALA A 248 -9.37 9.52 14.05
CA ALA A 248 -10.24 9.80 15.20
C ALA A 248 -11.62 10.30 14.76
N GLU A 249 -11.69 11.18 13.75
CA GLU A 249 -12.94 11.65 13.17
C GLU A 249 -13.74 10.50 12.53
N ARG A 250 -13.07 9.64 11.75
CA ARG A 250 -13.69 8.44 11.15
C ARG A 250 -14.27 7.49 12.19
N ARG A 251 -13.61 7.36 13.35
CA ARG A 251 -14.08 6.55 14.48
C ARG A 251 -15.14 7.24 15.33
N LYS A 252 -15.55 8.47 14.99
CA LYS A 252 -16.46 9.29 15.79
C LYS A 252 -15.99 9.39 17.24
N THR A 253 -14.69 9.54 17.43
CA THR A 253 -14.06 9.60 18.76
C THR A 253 -14.72 10.69 19.62
N PRO A 254 -15.09 10.39 20.88
CA PRO A 254 -15.70 11.39 21.76
C PRO A 254 -14.83 12.64 21.95
N PRO A 255 -15.42 13.82 22.18
CA PRO A 255 -14.67 15.09 22.29
C PRO A 255 -13.53 15.06 23.32
N GLU A 256 -13.73 14.41 24.46
CA GLU A 256 -12.70 14.30 25.52
C GLU A 256 -11.49 13.47 25.07
N GLU A 257 -11.71 12.38 24.34
CA GLU A 257 -10.63 11.55 23.80
C GLU A 257 -9.96 12.25 22.61
N MET A 258 -10.72 12.97 21.77
CA MET A 258 -10.14 13.81 20.71
C MET A 258 -9.19 14.86 21.29
N LYS A 259 -9.58 15.50 22.39
CA LYS A 259 -8.72 16.47 23.10
C LYS A 259 -7.42 15.83 23.60
N LYS A 260 -7.46 14.60 24.11
CA LYS A 260 -6.24 13.86 24.50
C LYS A 260 -5.34 13.57 23.29
N ILE A 261 -5.91 13.16 22.17
CA ILE A 261 -5.17 12.90 20.92
C ILE A 261 -4.47 14.17 20.44
N GLU A 262 -5.17 15.32 20.45
CA GLU A 262 -4.62 16.61 20.04
C GLU A 262 -3.58 17.15 21.03
N GLN A 263 -3.86 17.09 22.35
CA GLN A 263 -2.94 17.59 23.39
C GLN A 263 -1.62 16.82 23.46
N ASN A 264 -1.65 15.51 23.14
CA ASN A 264 -0.44 14.70 23.11
C ASN A 264 0.17 14.62 21.70
N GLU A 265 -0.24 15.52 20.79
CA GLU A 265 0.35 15.71 19.46
C GLU A 265 0.44 14.41 18.64
N ALA A 266 -0.62 13.60 18.69
CA ALA A 266 -0.70 12.40 17.86
C ALA A 266 -0.64 12.77 16.38
N VAL A 267 0.23 12.11 15.62
CA VAL A 267 0.40 12.32 14.17
C VAL A 267 0.08 11.07 13.36
N ALA A 268 0.07 9.89 13.97
CA ALA A 268 -0.21 8.63 13.29
C ALA A 268 -1.27 7.81 14.01
N GLU A 269 -1.97 6.97 13.26
CA GLU A 269 -2.77 5.88 13.80
C GLU A 269 -2.53 4.58 13.03
N ALA A 270 -2.38 3.48 13.77
CA ALA A 270 -2.38 2.12 13.25
C ALA A 270 -2.94 1.16 14.32
N PHE A 271 -3.75 0.18 13.92
CA PHE A 271 -4.33 -0.84 14.80
C PHE A 271 -5.17 -0.31 16.00
N GLY A 272 -5.64 0.94 15.96
CA GLY A 272 -6.31 1.60 17.08
C GLY A 272 -5.37 2.32 18.04
N TYR A 273 -4.07 2.33 17.76
CA TYR A 273 -3.04 3.01 18.54
C TYR A 273 -2.66 4.33 17.86
N TYR A 274 -2.61 5.39 18.66
CA TYR A 274 -2.25 6.74 18.21
C TYR A 274 -0.85 7.07 18.69
N PHE A 275 0.00 7.53 17.76
CA PHE A 275 1.41 7.77 18.00
C PHE A 275 1.75 9.24 17.84
N ASN A 276 2.53 9.80 18.78
CA ASN A 276 3.13 11.13 18.62
C ASN A 276 4.34 11.09 17.66
N GLN A 277 4.98 12.23 17.40
CA GLN A 277 6.15 12.31 16.51
C GLN A 277 7.37 11.51 17.00
N HIS A 278 7.46 11.28 18.31
CA HIS A 278 8.51 10.44 18.90
C HIS A 278 8.24 8.94 18.71
N GLY A 279 7.03 8.58 18.28
CA GLY A 279 6.57 7.21 18.13
C GLY A 279 5.99 6.63 19.41
N ASP A 280 5.77 7.43 20.46
CA ASP A 280 5.15 6.95 21.69
C ASP A 280 3.63 6.80 21.49
N VAL A 281 3.06 5.73 22.07
CA VAL A 281 1.62 5.53 22.10
C VAL A 281 1.01 6.52 23.09
N VAL A 282 0.22 7.47 22.60
CA VAL A 282 -0.42 8.51 23.41
C VAL A 282 -1.91 8.29 23.66
N HIS A 283 -2.53 7.43 22.84
CA HIS A 283 -3.91 7.00 23.02
C HIS A 283 -4.11 5.62 22.38
N LYS A 284 -4.97 4.80 22.99
CA LYS A 284 -5.35 3.47 22.48
C LYS A 284 -6.87 3.34 22.54
N VAL A 285 -7.44 2.92 21.42
CA VAL A 285 -8.84 2.50 21.33
C VAL A 285 -8.91 0.99 21.58
N ASN A 286 -9.90 0.55 22.37
CA ASN A 286 -10.17 -0.87 22.55
C ASN A 286 -10.83 -1.43 21.28
N THR A 287 -10.01 -1.97 20.39
CA THR A 287 -10.45 -2.57 19.13
C THR A 287 -10.55 -4.09 19.23
N VAL A 288 -11.51 -4.67 18.51
CA VAL A 288 -11.58 -6.13 18.32
C VAL A 288 -10.71 -6.53 17.12
N GLY A 289 -9.77 -7.45 17.34
CA GLY A 289 -8.86 -7.94 16.30
C GLY A 289 -7.40 -7.95 16.76
N ILE A 290 -6.49 -7.82 15.80
CA ILE A 290 -5.04 -7.83 16.05
C ILE A 290 -4.63 -6.62 16.89
N GLN A 291 -3.79 -6.86 17.90
CA GLN A 291 -3.23 -5.81 18.72
C GLN A 291 -1.78 -5.50 18.29
N LEU A 292 -1.27 -4.33 18.66
CA LEU A 292 0.11 -3.95 18.33
C LEU A 292 1.14 -4.92 18.92
N GLU A 293 0.82 -5.54 20.06
CA GLU A 293 1.67 -6.54 20.70
C GLU A 293 1.70 -7.86 19.91
N ASP A 294 0.58 -8.27 19.31
CA ASP A 294 0.51 -9.45 18.44
C ASP A 294 1.38 -9.25 17.18
N VAL A 295 1.36 -8.04 16.61
CA VAL A 295 2.11 -7.69 15.38
C VAL A 295 3.62 -7.91 15.54
N ARG A 296 4.17 -7.75 16.75
CA ARG A 296 5.60 -7.96 17.02
C ARG A 296 6.06 -9.41 16.82
N HIS A 297 5.12 -10.36 16.85
CA HIS A 297 5.40 -11.78 16.68
C HIS A 297 5.09 -12.29 15.27
N VAL A 298 4.53 -11.43 14.41
CA VAL A 298 4.16 -11.78 13.04
C VAL A 298 5.43 -11.88 12.18
N PRO A 299 5.66 -13.00 11.48
CA PRO A 299 6.86 -13.21 10.65
C PRO A 299 7.06 -12.17 9.54
N CYS A 300 5.98 -11.60 8.99
CA CYS A 300 6.04 -10.61 7.92
C CYS A 300 4.96 -9.55 8.10
N VAL A 301 5.38 -8.31 8.37
CA VAL A 301 4.47 -7.16 8.51
C VAL A 301 4.71 -6.21 7.35
N ILE A 302 3.67 -5.91 6.59
CA ILE A 302 3.72 -5.01 5.43
C ILE A 302 2.86 -3.78 5.71
N ALA A 303 3.52 -2.63 5.86
CA ALA A 303 2.87 -1.34 5.99
C ALA A 303 2.75 -0.67 4.62
N VAL A 304 1.52 -0.30 4.22
CA VAL A 304 1.27 0.38 2.95
C VAL A 304 0.73 1.79 3.21
N ALA A 305 1.56 2.80 2.95
CA ALA A 305 1.20 4.20 3.15
C ALA A 305 2.03 5.11 2.24
N GLY A 306 1.37 6.07 1.61
CA GLY A 306 1.99 7.06 0.72
C GLY A 306 1.26 8.40 0.81
N GLY A 307 1.80 9.38 0.11
CA GLY A 307 1.41 10.77 0.15
C GLY A 307 2.44 11.58 0.91
N ALA A 308 2.91 12.69 0.34
CA ALA A 308 3.85 13.60 1.01
C ALA A 308 3.34 14.02 2.41
N SER A 309 2.02 14.18 2.56
CA SER A 309 1.32 14.50 3.82
C SER A 309 1.49 13.44 4.91
N LYS A 310 1.71 12.17 4.55
CA LYS A 310 1.79 11.05 5.50
C LYS A 310 3.19 10.78 6.04
N ALA A 311 4.21 11.50 5.59
CA ALA A 311 5.59 11.24 5.98
C ALA A 311 5.80 11.22 7.51
N LYS A 312 5.22 12.21 8.23
CA LYS A 312 5.29 12.25 9.70
C LYS A 312 4.61 11.04 10.35
N ALA A 313 3.44 10.65 9.85
CA ALA A 313 2.70 9.51 10.36
C ALA A 313 3.47 8.20 10.16
N ILE A 314 4.06 8.02 8.97
CA ILE A 314 4.89 6.86 8.63
C ILE A 314 6.11 6.80 9.55
N GLN A 315 6.83 7.92 9.73
CA GLN A 315 8.00 8.00 10.60
C GLN A 315 7.66 7.68 12.06
N ALA A 316 6.55 8.21 12.58
CA ALA A 316 6.10 7.95 13.95
C ALA A 316 5.80 6.48 14.20
N TYR A 317 5.01 5.84 13.33
CA TYR A 317 4.63 4.43 13.48
C TYR A 317 5.84 3.47 13.38
N ILE A 318 6.72 3.70 12.41
CA ILE A 318 7.84 2.77 12.15
C ILE A 318 8.81 2.67 13.34
N LYS A 319 8.90 3.70 14.18
CA LYS A 319 9.70 3.65 15.42
C LYS A 319 9.24 2.57 16.40
N GLN A 320 7.98 2.13 16.33
CA GLN A 320 7.41 1.07 17.16
C GLN A 320 7.32 -0.28 16.44
N ALA A 321 7.33 -0.28 15.11
CA ALA A 321 7.16 -1.45 14.25
C ALA A 321 8.50 -1.91 13.68
N ASN A 322 9.38 -2.37 14.58
CA ASN A 322 10.64 -2.98 14.20
C ASN A 322 10.38 -4.13 13.23
N GLN A 323 11.15 -4.20 12.14
CA GLN A 323 11.08 -5.26 11.13
C GLN A 323 9.82 -5.26 10.23
N CYS A 324 9.13 -4.12 10.09
CA CYS A 324 8.13 -3.99 9.04
C CYS A 324 8.76 -3.73 7.66
N ILE A 325 8.08 -4.20 6.61
CA ILE A 325 8.32 -3.83 5.22
C ILE A 325 7.45 -2.63 4.89
N LEU A 326 8.07 -1.50 4.54
CA LEU A 326 7.34 -0.30 4.14
C LEU A 326 7.15 -0.27 2.62
N ILE A 327 5.91 -0.14 2.18
CA ILE A 327 5.55 0.17 0.80
C ILE A 327 4.99 1.59 0.77
N THR A 328 5.68 2.46 0.04
CA THR A 328 5.38 3.89 0.00
C THR A 328 5.56 4.46 -1.40
N ASP A 329 5.23 5.73 -1.57
CA ASP A 329 5.41 6.45 -2.82
C ASP A 329 6.55 7.46 -2.74
N GLU A 330 6.96 7.96 -3.90
CA GLU A 330 8.07 8.90 -4.04
C GLU A 330 7.81 10.21 -3.27
N GLY A 331 6.56 10.67 -3.21
CA GLY A 331 6.13 11.85 -2.45
C GLY A 331 6.46 11.72 -0.97
N ALA A 332 5.98 10.67 -0.32
CA ALA A 332 6.29 10.37 1.07
C ALA A 332 7.78 10.07 1.27
N ALA A 333 8.39 9.27 0.40
CA ALA A 333 9.78 8.88 0.48
C ALA A 333 10.74 10.09 0.46
N LYS A 334 10.49 11.07 -0.41
CA LYS A 334 11.27 12.31 -0.46
C LYS A 334 11.19 13.09 0.86
N GLN A 335 10.03 13.14 1.49
CA GLN A 335 9.87 13.81 2.79
C GLN A 335 10.55 13.03 3.92
N LEU A 336 10.43 11.70 3.94
CA LEU A 336 11.12 10.84 4.93
C LEU A 336 12.65 10.94 4.84
N VAL A 337 13.18 11.23 3.65
CA VAL A 337 14.62 11.36 3.40
C VAL A 337 15.13 12.78 3.63
N ARG A 338 14.28 13.80 3.65
CA ARG A 338 14.69 15.16 4.04
C ARG A 338 14.97 15.14 5.55
N ASP A 339 16.24 15.30 5.95
CA ASP A 339 16.60 15.38 7.38
C ASP A 339 16.24 16.73 7.98
N ASP A 340 15.91 16.66 9.27
CA ASP A 340 15.91 17.65 10.35
C ASP A 340 17.19 18.53 10.39
N SER A 341 17.49 19.22 9.29
CA SER A 341 18.58 20.22 9.18
C SER A 341 18.09 21.62 9.57
N SER A 342 16.92 21.71 10.20
CA SER A 342 16.24 22.96 10.55
C SER A 342 15.50 22.83 11.89
N LEU A 343 16.20 22.30 12.90
CA LEU A 343 15.94 22.58 14.30
C LEU A 343 17.14 23.33 14.87
#